data_AF-A0A173MC99-F1
#
_entry.id   AF-A0A173MC99-F1
#
_cell.length_a   1.000
_cell.length_b   1.000
_cell.length_c   1.000
_cell.angle_alpha   90.00
_cell.angle_beta   90.00
_cell.angle_gamma   90.00
#
_symmetry.space_group_name_H-M   'P 1'
#
loop_
_entity.id
_entity.type
_entity.pdbx_description
1 polymer ?
#
loop_
_entity_poly.entity_id
_entity_poly.type
_entity_poly.pdbx_seq_one_letter_code
_entity_poly.pdbx_strand_id
1 'polypeptide(L)'
;MLLTSTKNQNGKIDFVLNAAQRLADSYGLQPLKILVVKDNAVKKTLLPFIKREKVSVEESYYIVFAIWSIISEEKIDAYISDIATARHASPALLREDKKNVIRAVSKLNEEGKKWAAKQADIAVQNLLKAAAQVNVTAFVEEIDIAGFNQVLHLPVQGLQAVGAVSLQVTPARSLSETFVNTVTRKEVLELI
;
A
#
# COMPACT_ATOMS: atom_id res chain seq x y z
N MET A 1 15.75 1.81 -3.39
CA MET A 1 15.67 1.08 -4.68
C MET A 1 15.20 2.05 -5.76
N LEU A 2 16.11 2.69 -6.48
CA LEU A 2 15.79 3.70 -7.50
C LEU A 2 15.22 3.04 -8.76
N LEU A 3 14.06 3.50 -9.22
CA LEU A 3 13.53 3.19 -10.55
C LEU A 3 14.46 3.83 -11.59
N THR A 4 14.85 3.09 -12.63
CA THR A 4 15.61 3.68 -13.76
C THR A 4 14.78 4.78 -14.42
N SER A 5 15.40 5.95 -14.60
CA SER A 5 14.75 7.23 -14.92
C SER A 5 13.78 7.18 -16.11
N THR A 6 14.07 6.38 -17.15
CA THR A 6 13.21 6.19 -18.33
C THR A 6 11.95 5.37 -18.07
N LYS A 7 12.01 4.36 -17.19
CA LYS A 7 10.78 3.65 -16.77
C LYS A 7 9.96 4.49 -15.81
N ASN A 8 10.59 5.26 -14.93
CA ASN A 8 9.93 6.08 -13.90
C ASN A 8 9.07 7.26 -14.43
N GLN A 9 8.87 7.40 -15.75
CA GLN A 9 7.97 8.39 -16.36
C GLN A 9 8.14 9.80 -15.75
N ASN A 10 9.36 10.32 -15.78
CA ASN A 10 9.75 11.62 -15.20
C ASN A 10 9.50 11.75 -13.69
N GLY A 11 9.57 10.65 -12.93
CA GLY A 11 9.42 10.65 -11.46
C GLY A 11 7.97 10.62 -10.97
N LYS A 12 6.99 10.51 -11.87
CA LYS A 12 5.56 10.44 -11.50
C LYS A 12 5.26 9.23 -10.62
N ILE A 13 5.81 8.07 -10.95
CA ILE A 13 5.57 6.84 -10.17
C ILE A 13 6.20 6.96 -8.78
N ASP A 14 7.41 7.51 -8.68
CA ASP A 14 8.02 7.79 -7.38
C ASP A 14 7.19 8.78 -6.55
N PHE A 15 6.65 9.84 -7.15
CA PHE A 15 5.76 10.77 -6.45
C PHE A 15 4.54 10.05 -5.85
N VAL A 16 3.90 9.20 -6.64
CA VAL A 16 2.72 8.41 -6.24
C VAL A 16 3.07 7.42 -5.12
N LEU A 17 4.20 6.71 -5.24
CA LEU A 17 4.65 5.75 -4.23
C LEU A 17 5.07 6.42 -2.92
N ASN A 18 5.73 7.59 -3.00
CA ASN A 18 6.12 8.36 -1.83
C ASN A 18 4.89 8.87 -1.05
N ALA A 19 3.83 9.26 -1.75
CA ALA A 19 2.56 9.63 -1.11
C ALA A 19 1.92 8.44 -0.37
N ALA A 20 1.95 7.25 -0.98
CA ALA A 20 1.42 6.03 -0.38
C ALA A 20 2.16 5.61 0.91
N GLN A 21 3.47 5.90 1.01
CA GLN A 21 4.29 5.61 2.18
C GLN A 21 4.10 6.60 3.33
N ARG A 22 3.61 7.81 3.04
CA ARG A 22 3.35 8.85 4.05
C ARG A 22 2.03 8.58 4.76
N LEU A 23 2.09 7.69 5.74
CA LEU A 23 0.95 7.34 6.58
C LEU A 23 1.19 7.81 8.01
N ALA A 24 0.22 8.56 8.53
CA ALA A 24 0.08 8.76 9.96
C ALA A 24 -0.79 7.61 10.48
N ASP A 25 -0.18 6.62 11.10
CA ASP A 25 -0.88 5.57 11.83
C ASP A 25 -0.87 5.88 13.32
N SER A 26 -1.90 5.43 14.04
CA SER A 26 -2.17 5.82 15.43
C SER A 26 -1.03 5.56 16.41
N TYR A 27 -0.08 4.70 16.04
CA TYR A 27 1.04 4.28 16.88
C TYR A 27 2.40 4.43 16.22
N GLY A 28 2.49 4.89 14.97
CA GLY A 28 3.74 4.95 14.18
C GLY A 28 4.30 3.59 13.72
N LEU A 29 3.71 2.47 14.15
CA LEU A 29 4.23 1.11 13.95
C LEU A 29 4.31 0.67 12.48
N GLN A 30 3.44 1.23 11.63
CA GLN A 30 3.37 1.02 10.18
C GLN A 30 3.53 -0.45 9.77
N PRO A 31 2.61 -1.36 10.16
CA PRO A 31 2.69 -2.80 9.84
C PRO A 31 2.35 -3.08 8.37
N LEU A 32 2.70 -2.17 7.46
CA LEU A 32 2.41 -2.18 6.04
C LEU A 32 3.71 -2.20 5.24
N LYS A 33 3.76 -3.06 4.23
CA LYS A 33 4.74 -3.06 3.17
C LYS A 33 4.06 -2.80 1.83
N ILE A 34 4.65 -1.88 1.06
CA ILE A 34 4.27 -1.58 -0.31
C ILE A 34 5.30 -2.22 -1.22
N LEU A 35 4.88 -3.18 -2.03
CA LEU A 35 5.73 -3.94 -2.94
C LEU A 35 5.48 -3.46 -4.37
N VAL A 36 6.55 -3.18 -5.11
CA VAL A 36 6.47 -2.79 -6.52
C VAL A 36 6.92 -3.97 -7.37
N VAL A 37 5.99 -4.63 -8.07
CA VAL A 37 6.31 -5.77 -8.93
C VAL A 37 6.79 -5.24 -10.29
N LYS A 38 8.10 -5.30 -10.52
CA LYS A 38 8.74 -4.77 -11.74
C LYS A 38 8.96 -5.84 -12.82
N ASP A 39 9.11 -7.09 -12.42
CA ASP A 39 9.43 -8.19 -13.31
C ASP A 39 8.21 -8.60 -14.15
N ASN A 40 8.34 -8.60 -15.47
CA ASN A 40 7.24 -8.92 -16.38
C ASN A 40 6.79 -10.39 -16.27
N ALA A 41 7.70 -11.32 -15.99
CA ALA A 41 7.34 -12.72 -15.79
C ALA A 41 6.52 -12.87 -14.50
N VAL A 42 6.93 -12.21 -13.41
CA VAL A 42 6.15 -12.21 -12.16
C VAL A 42 4.76 -11.57 -12.37
N LYS A 43 4.69 -10.44 -13.09
CA LYS A 43 3.40 -9.81 -13.44
C LYS A 43 2.49 -10.76 -14.23
N LYS A 44 3.04 -11.51 -15.20
CA LYS A 44 2.28 -12.53 -15.96
C LYS A 44 1.76 -13.64 -15.05
N THR A 45 2.54 -14.09 -14.08
CA THR A 45 2.09 -15.12 -13.11
C THR A 45 1.02 -14.62 -12.14
N LEU A 46 0.92 -13.31 -11.91
CA LEU A 46 -0.13 -12.71 -11.07
C LEU A 46 -1.46 -12.51 -11.81
N LEU A 47 -1.45 -12.41 -13.14
CA LEU A 47 -2.66 -12.13 -13.93
C LEU A 47 -3.86 -13.03 -13.63
N PRO A 48 -3.72 -14.37 -13.52
CA PRO A 48 -4.86 -15.25 -13.26
C PRO A 48 -5.54 -14.97 -11.91
N PHE A 49 -4.85 -14.29 -11.00
CA PHE A 49 -5.32 -13.94 -9.67
C PHE A 49 -5.90 -12.52 -9.60
N ILE A 50 -6.08 -11.84 -10.74
CA ILE A 50 -6.73 -10.53 -10.84
C ILE A 50 -8.05 -10.72 -11.57
N LYS A 51 -9.17 -10.29 -10.98
CA LYS A 51 -10.50 -10.55 -11.54
C LYS A 51 -10.90 -9.63 -12.70
N ARG A 52 -10.12 -8.57 -12.95
CA ARG A 52 -10.40 -7.62 -14.03
C ARG A 52 -10.06 -8.22 -15.40
N GLU A 53 -11.03 -8.23 -16.31
CA GLU A 53 -10.93 -8.89 -17.63
C GLU A 53 -9.80 -8.39 -18.54
N LYS A 54 -9.29 -7.17 -18.33
CA LYS A 54 -8.26 -6.56 -19.18
C LYS A 54 -7.23 -5.82 -18.35
N VAL A 55 -6.11 -6.49 -18.05
CA VAL A 55 -4.97 -5.88 -17.35
C VAL A 55 -3.75 -5.88 -18.27
N SER A 56 -3.26 -4.69 -18.64
CA SER A 56 -2.03 -4.56 -19.44
C SER A 56 -0.81 -4.89 -18.58
N VAL A 57 -0.07 -5.95 -18.92
CA VAL A 57 1.09 -6.39 -18.14
C VAL A 57 2.29 -5.47 -18.35
N GLU A 58 2.55 -5.06 -19.58
CA GLU A 58 3.84 -4.49 -19.97
C GLU A 58 3.97 -3.02 -19.57
N GLU A 59 2.86 -2.28 -19.60
CA GLU A 59 2.81 -0.84 -19.32
C GLU A 59 2.36 -0.51 -17.88
N SER A 60 1.95 -1.52 -17.10
CA SER A 60 1.49 -1.30 -15.73
C SER A 60 2.58 -1.55 -14.68
N TYR A 61 2.54 -0.71 -13.65
CA TYR A 61 3.16 -0.97 -12.35
C TYR A 61 2.15 -1.68 -11.45
N TYR A 62 2.48 -2.85 -10.92
CA TYR A 62 1.64 -3.48 -9.89
C TYR A 62 2.20 -3.17 -8.51
N ILE A 63 1.38 -2.47 -7.74
CA ILE A 63 1.66 -2.08 -6.37
C ILE A 63 0.86 -3.01 -5.47
N VAL A 64 1.53 -3.85 -4.70
CA VAL A 64 0.90 -4.79 -3.77
C VAL A 64 1.07 -4.26 -2.36
N PHE A 65 -0.04 -4.19 -1.63
CA PHE A 65 -0.08 -3.81 -0.24
C PHE A 65 -0.13 -5.09 0.60
N ALA A 66 0.87 -5.27 1.46
CA ALA A 66 1.00 -6.43 2.31
C ALA A 66 1.19 -6.00 3.75
N ILE A 67 0.50 -6.65 4.68
CA ILE A 67 0.63 -6.40 6.12
C ILE A 67 1.46 -7.48 6.78
N TRP A 68 1.94 -7.21 7.99
CA TRP A 68 2.52 -8.25 8.83
C TRP A 68 1.46 -9.29 9.19
N SER A 69 1.75 -10.57 8.94
CA SER A 69 0.85 -11.67 9.31
C SER A 69 0.70 -11.81 10.83
N ILE A 70 1.77 -11.45 11.55
CA ILE A 70 1.86 -11.39 13.01
C ILE A 70 2.61 -10.12 13.37
N ILE A 71 2.05 -9.36 14.32
CA ILE A 71 2.73 -8.24 14.98
C ILE A 71 3.31 -8.79 16.28
N SER A 72 4.59 -9.14 16.28
CA SER A 72 5.29 -9.71 17.42
C SER A 72 6.01 -8.64 18.24
N GLU A 73 6.39 -8.96 19.47
CA GLU A 73 7.16 -8.05 20.33
C GLU A 73 8.49 -7.67 19.68
N GLU A 74 9.15 -8.59 18.96
CA GLU A 74 10.41 -8.30 18.27
C GLU A 74 10.25 -7.23 17.19
N LYS A 75 9.11 -7.21 16.48
CA LYS A 75 8.83 -6.17 15.49
C LYS A 75 8.54 -4.82 16.15
N ILE A 76 7.87 -4.83 17.29
CA ILE A 76 7.65 -3.62 18.09
C ILE A 76 9.00 -3.10 18.61
N ASP A 77 9.92 -3.98 19.00
CA ASP A 77 11.24 -3.61 19.49
C ASP A 77 12.12 -3.00 18.42
N ALA A 78 12.12 -3.59 17.22
CA ALA A 78 12.77 -3.01 16.05
C ALA A 78 12.22 -1.60 15.76
N TYR A 79 10.90 -1.45 15.76
CA TYR A 79 10.26 -0.15 15.56
C TYR A 79 10.65 0.90 16.62
N ILE A 80 10.65 0.54 17.90
CA ILE A 80 11.05 1.45 18.99
C ILE A 80 12.52 1.83 18.86
N SER A 81 13.38 0.90 18.43
CA SER A 81 14.79 1.16 18.15
C SER A 81 14.98 2.14 16.98
N ASP A 82 14.21 1.98 15.90
CA ASP A 82 14.25 2.87 14.75
C ASP A 82 13.84 4.30 15.14
N ILE A 83 12.79 4.45 15.95
CA ILE A 83 12.38 5.75 16.48
C ILE A 83 13.42 6.36 17.40
N ALA A 84 13.97 5.57 18.33
CA ALA A 84 15.03 6.04 19.23
C ALA A 84 16.19 6.62 18.42
N THR A 85 16.60 5.91 17.36
CA THR A 85 17.65 6.33 16.44
C THR A 85 17.27 7.61 15.69
N ALA A 86 16.08 7.65 15.10
CA ALA A 86 15.61 8.81 14.33
C ALA A 86 15.41 10.08 15.19
N ARG A 87 15.09 9.92 16.48
CA ARG A 87 14.92 11.02 17.43
C ARG A 87 16.19 11.36 18.21
N HIS A 88 17.31 10.67 17.95
CA HIS A 88 18.53 10.77 18.76
C HIS A 88 18.28 10.61 20.27
N ALA A 89 17.35 9.72 20.62
CA ALA A 89 16.89 9.48 22.00
C ALA A 89 17.33 8.09 22.49
N SER A 90 17.44 7.93 23.81
CA SER A 90 17.65 6.61 24.40
C SER A 90 16.37 5.76 24.30
N PRO A 91 16.45 4.47 23.90
CA PRO A 91 15.30 3.56 23.93
C PRO A 91 14.63 3.48 25.31
N ALA A 92 15.36 3.76 26.39
CA ALA A 92 14.82 3.79 27.75
C ALA A 92 13.73 4.87 27.94
N LEU A 93 13.79 5.96 27.18
CA LEU A 93 12.78 7.04 27.22
C LEU A 93 11.50 6.65 26.48
N LEU A 94 11.54 5.62 25.63
CA LEU A 94 10.41 5.12 24.84
C LEU A 94 9.75 3.87 25.46
N ARG A 95 10.10 3.50 26.70
CA ARG A 95 9.54 2.29 27.34
C ARG A 95 8.02 2.36 27.50
N GLU A 96 7.48 3.52 27.83
CA GLU A 96 6.03 3.67 28.00
C GLU A 96 5.31 3.65 26.65
N ASP A 97 5.91 4.26 25.62
CA ASP A 97 5.44 4.15 24.23
C ASP A 97 5.41 2.69 23.78
N LYS A 98 6.49 1.93 24.01
CA LYS A 98 6.55 0.48 23.74
C LYS A 98 5.41 -0.27 24.43
N LYS A 99 5.17 -0.03 25.72
CA LYS A 99 4.07 -0.68 26.46
C LYS A 99 2.70 -0.33 25.89
N ASN A 100 2.49 0.92 25.46
CA ASN A 100 1.24 1.36 24.86
C ASN A 100 1.00 0.66 23.51
N VAL A 101 2.04 0.54 22.67
CA VAL A 101 1.98 -0.21 21.40
C VAL A 101 1.69 -1.69 21.68
N ILE A 102 2.40 -2.34 22.60
CA ILE A 102 2.16 -3.74 22.97
C ILE A 102 0.73 -3.93 23.48
N ARG A 103 0.22 -3.04 24.35
CA ARG A 103 -1.14 -3.13 24.87
C ARG A 103 -2.19 -2.93 23.77
N ALA A 104 -1.93 -2.03 22.84
CA ALA A 104 -2.81 -1.79 21.71
C ALA A 104 -2.84 -3.02 20.80
N VAL A 105 -1.68 -3.61 20.47
CA VAL A 105 -1.55 -4.72 19.53
C VAL A 105 -1.93 -6.08 20.13
N SER A 106 -1.59 -6.35 21.40
CA SER A 106 -1.84 -7.65 22.06
C SER A 106 -3.32 -7.97 22.25
N LYS A 107 -4.19 -6.94 22.30
CA LYS A 107 -5.65 -7.09 22.30
C LYS A 107 -6.22 -7.49 20.93
N LEU A 108 -5.39 -7.52 19.89
CA LEU A 108 -5.81 -7.46 18.50
C LEU A 108 -5.32 -8.67 17.67
N ASN A 109 -5.37 -9.90 18.15
CA ASN A 109 -5.01 -11.08 17.34
C ASN A 109 -5.68 -11.09 15.94
N GLU A 110 -7.01 -11.17 15.85
CA GLU A 110 -7.72 -11.02 14.56
C GLU A 110 -8.07 -9.55 14.24
N GLU A 111 -8.31 -8.75 15.27
CA GLU A 111 -8.64 -7.32 15.10
C GLU A 111 -7.43 -6.50 14.63
N GLY A 112 -6.21 -7.02 14.79
CA GLY A 112 -4.95 -6.33 14.51
C GLY A 112 -4.55 -6.50 13.07
N LYS A 113 -4.87 -7.67 12.49
CA LYS A 113 -4.89 -7.83 11.03
C LYS A 113 -5.88 -6.87 10.39
N LYS A 114 -7.09 -6.72 10.96
CA LYS A 114 -8.08 -5.74 10.48
C LYS A 114 -7.56 -4.31 10.62
N TRP A 115 -6.92 -3.97 11.74
CA TRP A 115 -6.31 -2.65 11.95
C TRP A 115 -5.16 -2.38 10.98
N ALA A 116 -4.29 -3.35 10.73
CA ALA A 116 -3.20 -3.25 9.77
C ALA A 116 -3.72 -3.13 8.33
N ALA A 117 -4.79 -3.86 7.99
CA ALA A 117 -5.45 -3.74 6.69
C ALA A 117 -6.03 -2.33 6.47
N LYS A 118 -6.58 -1.68 7.50
CA LYS A 118 -7.00 -0.27 7.42
C LYS A 118 -5.84 0.66 7.07
N GLN A 119 -4.61 0.36 7.48
CA GLN A 119 -3.44 1.16 7.09
C GLN A 119 -3.15 1.02 5.59
N ALA A 120 -3.37 -0.17 5.01
CA ALA A 120 -3.29 -0.38 3.57
C ALA A 120 -4.35 0.45 2.84
N ASP A 121 -5.58 0.53 3.34
CA ASP A 121 -6.65 1.32 2.73
C ASP A 121 -6.30 2.82 2.70
N ILE A 122 -5.71 3.35 3.77
CA ILE A 122 -5.24 4.75 3.81
C ILE A 122 -4.09 4.94 2.79
N ALA A 123 -3.18 3.97 2.68
CA ALA A 123 -2.09 3.99 1.71
C ALA A 123 -2.61 4.02 0.27
N VAL A 124 -3.60 3.18 -0.03
CA VAL A 124 -4.30 3.17 -1.32
C VAL A 124 -4.94 4.53 -1.58
N GLN A 125 -5.66 5.11 -0.62
CA GLN A 125 -6.28 6.43 -0.79
C GLN A 125 -5.26 7.53 -1.09
N ASN A 126 -4.15 7.56 -0.36
CA ASN A 126 -3.07 8.52 -0.60
C ASN A 126 -2.44 8.32 -1.98
N LEU A 127 -2.24 7.05 -2.37
CA LEU A 127 -1.74 6.68 -3.68
C LEU A 127 -2.68 7.19 -4.79
N LEU A 128 -3.97 6.90 -4.71
CA LEU A 128 -4.97 7.32 -5.70
C LEU A 128 -5.05 8.85 -5.83
N LYS A 129 -5.02 9.57 -4.70
CA LYS A 129 -5.00 11.05 -4.68
C LYS A 129 -3.75 11.59 -5.39
N ALA A 130 -2.57 11.04 -5.08
CA ALA A 130 -1.33 11.46 -5.71
C ALA A 130 -1.30 11.10 -7.21
N ALA A 131 -1.82 9.94 -7.60
CA ALA A 131 -1.90 9.51 -9.00
C ALA A 131 -2.72 10.49 -9.84
N ALA A 132 -3.86 10.97 -9.31
CA ALA A 132 -4.67 12.00 -9.95
C ALA A 132 -3.91 13.32 -10.16
N GLN A 133 -3.06 13.73 -9.21
CA GLN A 133 -2.28 14.97 -9.31
C GLN A 133 -1.24 14.96 -10.44
N VAL A 134 -0.72 13.78 -10.79
CA VAL A 134 0.32 13.63 -11.81
C VAL A 134 -0.17 12.96 -13.11
N ASN A 135 -1.49 12.86 -13.28
CA ASN A 135 -2.14 12.23 -14.43
C ASN A 135 -1.68 10.77 -14.64
N VAL A 136 -1.64 10.00 -13.57
CA VAL A 136 -1.43 8.55 -13.59
C VAL A 136 -2.77 7.87 -13.35
N THR A 137 -3.16 6.97 -14.24
CA THR A 137 -4.37 6.17 -14.07
C THR A 137 -4.08 5.05 -13.08
N ALA A 138 -4.95 4.91 -12.07
CA ALA A 138 -4.81 3.90 -11.02
C ALA A 138 -6.07 3.05 -10.94
N PHE A 139 -5.91 1.73 -10.92
CA PHE A 139 -7.00 0.76 -10.76
C PHE A 139 -6.78 -0.03 -9.47
N VAL A 140 -7.71 0.08 -8.53
CA VAL A 140 -7.75 -0.83 -7.37
C VAL A 140 -8.23 -2.18 -7.89
N GLU A 141 -7.38 -3.20 -7.77
CA GLU A 141 -7.64 -4.53 -8.31
C GLU A 141 -8.36 -5.39 -7.28
N GLU A 142 -9.38 -6.11 -7.72
CA GLU A 142 -9.90 -7.24 -6.95
C GLU A 142 -9.01 -8.46 -7.22
N ILE A 143 -8.37 -8.96 -6.17
CA ILE A 143 -7.34 -10.00 -6.28
C ILE A 143 -7.69 -11.24 -5.46
N ASP A 144 -7.21 -12.40 -5.90
CA ASP A 144 -7.07 -13.58 -5.07
C ASP A 144 -5.82 -13.46 -4.17
N ILE A 145 -6.06 -13.24 -2.88
CA ILE A 145 -5.02 -13.08 -1.87
C ILE A 145 -4.14 -14.32 -1.76
N ALA A 146 -4.69 -15.53 -1.88
CA ALA A 146 -3.92 -16.77 -1.76
C ALA A 146 -2.91 -16.89 -2.91
N GLY A 147 -3.36 -16.65 -4.14
CA GLY A 147 -2.48 -16.62 -5.31
C GLY A 147 -1.37 -15.59 -5.21
N PHE A 148 -1.68 -14.35 -4.81
CA PHE A 148 -0.67 -13.31 -4.62
C PHE A 148 0.35 -13.67 -3.53
N ASN A 149 -0.11 -14.21 -2.40
CA ASN A 149 0.78 -14.66 -1.33
C ASN A 149 1.74 -15.74 -1.80
N GLN A 150 1.26 -16.69 -2.62
CA GLN A 150 2.06 -17.78 -3.15
C GLN A 150 3.10 -17.28 -4.15
N VAL A 151 2.68 -16.51 -5.16
CA VAL A 151 3.56 -16.01 -6.23
C VAL A 151 4.65 -15.09 -5.68
N LEU A 152 4.33 -14.25 -4.69
CA LEU A 152 5.26 -13.29 -4.12
C LEU A 152 6.00 -13.81 -2.87
N HIS A 153 5.76 -15.07 -2.49
CA HIS A 153 6.34 -15.70 -1.31
C HIS A 153 6.18 -14.83 -0.04
N LEU A 154 4.99 -14.29 0.18
CA LEU A 154 4.74 -13.37 1.31
C LEU A 154 4.74 -14.07 2.68
N PRO A 155 4.17 -15.28 2.85
CA PRO A 155 4.13 -15.94 4.15
C PRO A 155 5.53 -16.21 4.74
N VAL A 156 6.50 -16.58 3.91
CA VAL A 156 7.89 -16.82 4.36
C VAL A 156 8.60 -15.53 4.80
N GLN A 157 8.08 -14.37 4.37
CA GLN A 157 8.55 -13.04 4.80
C GLN A 157 7.77 -12.54 6.04
N GLY A 158 6.85 -13.33 6.58
CA GLY A 158 5.94 -12.90 7.64
C GLY A 158 4.95 -11.83 7.18
N LEU A 159 4.60 -11.84 5.90
CA LEU A 159 3.70 -10.90 5.24
C LEU A 159 2.45 -11.60 4.67
N GLN A 160 1.39 -10.82 4.50
CA GLN A 160 0.16 -11.23 3.84
C GLN A 160 -0.36 -10.09 2.96
N ALA A 161 -0.64 -10.36 1.69
CA ALA A 161 -1.30 -9.40 0.80
C ALA A 161 -2.69 -9.04 1.34
N VAL A 162 -3.07 -7.79 1.17
CA VAL A 162 -4.41 -7.27 1.52
C VAL A 162 -5.06 -6.49 0.39
N GLY A 163 -4.28 -6.07 -0.61
CA GLY A 163 -4.81 -5.40 -1.79
C GLY A 163 -3.73 -5.14 -2.84
N ALA A 164 -4.15 -4.76 -4.04
CA ALA A 164 -3.25 -4.35 -5.10
C ALA A 164 -3.84 -3.18 -5.89
N VAL A 165 -2.94 -2.36 -6.44
CA VAL A 165 -3.27 -1.29 -7.38
C VAL A 165 -2.39 -1.44 -8.60
N SER A 166 -2.98 -1.41 -9.80
CA SER A 166 -2.22 -1.24 -11.04
C SER A 166 -2.16 0.25 -11.41
N LEU A 167 -0.97 0.73 -11.77
CA LEU A 167 -0.75 2.10 -12.23
C LEU A 167 -0.31 2.10 -13.68
N GLN A 168 -0.96 2.94 -14.47
CA GLN A 168 -0.67 3.15 -15.88
C GLN A 168 -0.42 4.64 -16.10
N VAL A 169 0.72 4.95 -16.71
CA VAL A 169 1.00 6.32 -17.13
C VAL A 169 0.43 6.50 -18.52
N THR A 170 -0.78 7.06 -18.57
CA THR A 170 -1.42 7.37 -19.84
C THR A 170 -0.67 8.54 -20.50
N PRO A 171 -0.33 8.47 -21.80
CA PRO A 171 0.04 9.66 -22.56
C PRO A 171 -1.08 10.70 -22.42
N ALA A 172 -0.75 11.99 -22.43
CA ALA A 172 -1.76 13.05 -22.30
C ALA A 172 -2.89 12.82 -23.33
N ARG A 173 -4.04 12.31 -22.87
CA ARG A 173 -5.22 12.10 -23.72
C ARG A 173 -5.84 13.47 -23.99
N SER A 174 -6.24 13.74 -25.23
CA SER A 174 -6.99 14.95 -25.53
C SER A 174 -8.29 14.96 -24.71
N LEU A 175 -8.64 16.14 -24.18
CA LEU A 175 -9.82 16.35 -23.32
C LEU A 175 -11.16 15.97 -23.99
N SER A 176 -11.15 15.63 -25.28
CA SER A 176 -12.31 15.30 -26.10
C SER A 176 -12.91 13.90 -25.85
N GLU A 177 -12.22 13.01 -25.13
CA GLU A 177 -12.74 11.66 -24.79
C GLU A 177 -13.14 11.53 -23.32
N THR A 178 -13.54 12.63 -22.68
CA THR A 178 -14.06 12.58 -21.31
C THR A 178 -15.47 11.99 -21.34
N PHE A 179 -15.59 10.67 -21.24
CA PHE A 179 -16.84 10.07 -20.76
C PHE A 179 -17.02 10.48 -19.30
N VAL A 180 -17.65 11.63 -19.10
CA VAL A 180 -18.33 11.94 -17.85
C VAL A 180 -19.56 11.03 -17.80
N ASN A 181 -19.36 9.78 -17.39
CA ASN A 181 -20.47 9.09 -16.75
C ASN A 181 -20.68 9.84 -15.44
N THR A 182 -21.72 10.66 -15.41
CA THR A 182 -22.26 11.25 -14.17
C THR A 182 -22.74 10.09 -13.31
N VAL A 183 -21.81 9.49 -12.57
CA VAL A 183 -22.16 8.68 -11.41
C VAL A 183 -22.72 9.67 -10.41
N THR A 184 -24.04 9.72 -10.28
CA THR A 184 -24.69 10.35 -9.14
C THR A 184 -24.22 9.60 -7.90
N ARG A 185 -23.23 10.16 -7.19
CA ARG A 185 -22.97 9.75 -5.81
C ARG A 185 -24.29 9.93 -5.06
N LYS A 186 -24.71 8.92 -4.28
CA LYS A 186 -25.78 9.10 -3.30
C LYS A 186 -25.49 10.38 -2.53
N GLU A 187 -26.52 11.21 -2.41
CA GLU A 187 -26.49 12.50 -1.72
C GLU A 187 -25.72 12.38 -0.40
N VAL A 188 -24.79 13.31 -0.15
CA VAL A 188 -24.16 13.43 1.16
C VAL A 188 -25.26 13.91 2.10
N LEU A 189 -25.85 12.96 2.84
CA LEU A 189 -26.82 13.29 3.88
C LEU A 189 -26.03 13.80 5.09
N GLU A 190 -26.22 15.06 5.42
CA GLU A 190 -25.77 15.60 6.72
C GLU A 190 -26.57 14.91 7.82
N LEU A 191 -25.92 13.98 8.52
CA LEU A 191 -26.43 13.41 9.76
C LEU A 191 -25.86 14.24 10.91
N ILE A 192 -26.78 14.82 11.70
CA ILE A 192 -26.53 15.62 12.90
C ILE A 192 -25.87 14.75 13.97
#